data_AF-A0AAD7E7F5-F1
#
_entry.id   AF-A0AAD7E7F5-F1
#
_cell.length_a   1.000
_cell.length_b   1.000
_cell.length_c   1.000
_cell.angle_alpha   90.00
_cell.angle_beta   90.00
_cell.angle_gamma   90.00
#
_symmetry.space_group_name_H-M   'P 1'
#
loop_
_entity.id
_entity.type
_entity.pdbx_description
1 polymer ?
#
loop_
_entity_poly.entity_id
_entity_poly.type
_entity_poly.pdbx_seq_one_letter_code
_entity_poly.pdbx_strand_id
1 'polypeptide(L)'
;IREEKTKKLTPKLSTIKNLELVRKAAEDIFGRYVSDANIWRAVHAKDILPRTAQFLWKGLHNAHRIGKYWVHIPECEDRAICKECNVTEDLAHILVGCRSPGQEIIWEAARSLWLEKETQWPAVSLGTILGLSVVGQGITRSRTGYSQKGMWVIHDILMSKSAYLIWKIRNDRVISRDREPATEDEIKNRWKYAINLQLQVDKTLANRPTKGKQPTLAPQLVLATWSNTLDDKQSLPADWLQEPRVLVGSRAFPKTPTRRHNSHSIGERRSPTLPLGVHNASLWVVEATPSETEISNLY
;
A
#
# COMPACT_ATOMS: atom_id res chain seq x y z
N ILE A 1 34.74 0.44 17.19
CA ILE A 1 34.20 -0.86 16.68
C ILE A 1 33.10 -0.72 15.62
N ARG A 2 31.85 -0.30 15.93
CA ARG A 2 30.75 -0.29 14.92
C ARG A 2 30.97 0.76 13.81
N GLU A 3 31.42 1.96 14.18
CA GLU A 3 31.77 3.06 13.25
C GLU A 3 33.04 2.76 12.42
N GLU A 4 34.05 2.11 13.01
CA GLU A 4 35.25 1.67 12.28
C GLU A 4 34.95 0.57 11.27
N LYS A 5 34.02 -0.35 11.60
CA LYS A 5 33.57 -1.38 10.65
C LYS A 5 32.77 -0.78 9.50
N THR A 6 32.03 0.33 9.72
CA THR A 6 31.29 1.02 8.65
C THR A 6 32.21 1.83 7.73
N LYS A 7 33.26 2.46 8.26
CA LYS A 7 34.27 3.18 7.44
C LYS A 7 35.04 2.28 6.46
N LYS A 8 35.09 0.97 6.70
CA LYS A 8 35.81 -0.02 5.86
C LYS A 8 34.95 -0.68 4.79
N LEU A 9 33.64 -0.49 4.78
CA LEU A 9 32.74 -1.15 3.84
C LEU A 9 32.46 -0.23 2.66
N THR A 10 32.96 -0.60 1.48
CA THR A 10 32.57 0.04 0.22
C THR A 10 31.08 -0.21 -0.03
N PRO A 11 30.26 0.84 -0.28
CA PRO A 11 28.86 0.66 -0.60
C PRO A 11 28.70 -0.22 -1.85
N LYS A 12 27.78 -1.19 -1.81
CA LYS A 12 27.47 -2.01 -2.98
C LYS A 12 27.02 -1.11 -4.13
N LEU A 13 27.47 -1.39 -5.36
CA LEU A 13 27.10 -0.63 -6.55
C LEU A 13 25.57 -0.51 -6.73
N SER A 14 24.82 -1.56 -6.39
CA SER A 14 23.34 -1.54 -6.42
C SER A 14 22.74 -0.51 -5.46
N THR A 15 23.33 -0.36 -4.26
CA THR A 15 22.88 0.63 -3.27
C THR A 15 23.14 2.04 -3.79
N ILE A 16 24.31 2.29 -4.39
CA ILE A 16 24.64 3.58 -4.99
C ILE A 16 23.63 3.92 -6.10
N LYS A 17 23.36 2.98 -7.02
CA LYS A 17 22.38 3.17 -8.09
C LYS A 17 20.99 3.52 -7.56
N ASN A 18 20.52 2.83 -6.52
CA ASN A 18 19.21 3.11 -5.94
C ASN A 18 19.16 4.46 -5.23
N LEU A 19 20.24 4.87 -4.55
CA LEU A 19 20.35 6.21 -3.95
C LEU A 19 20.31 7.31 -5.03
N GLU A 20 20.97 7.10 -6.17
CA GLU A 20 20.88 8.01 -7.33
C GLU A 20 19.46 8.11 -7.91
N LEU A 21 18.74 6.99 -8.02
CA LEU A 21 17.33 7.02 -8.45
C LEU A 21 16.47 7.87 -7.50
N VAL A 22 16.72 7.77 -6.18
CA VAL A 22 16.03 8.58 -5.17
C VAL A 22 16.39 10.06 -5.31
N ARG A 23 17.68 10.38 -5.50
CA ARG A 23 18.14 11.77 -5.71
C ARG A 23 17.47 12.40 -6.93
N LYS A 24 17.52 11.70 -8.06
CA LYS A 24 16.90 12.16 -9.31
C LYS A 24 15.40 12.37 -9.12
N ALA A 25 14.70 11.42 -8.53
CA ALA A 25 13.27 11.56 -8.24
C ALA A 25 12.96 12.75 -7.31
N ALA A 26 13.80 12.99 -6.31
CA ALA A 26 13.64 14.13 -5.41
C ALA A 26 13.94 15.47 -6.11
N GLU A 27 14.91 15.52 -7.01
CA GLU A 27 15.19 16.69 -7.84
C GLU A 27 14.05 16.96 -8.83
N ASP A 28 13.57 15.94 -9.53
CA ASP A 28 12.51 16.06 -10.53
C ASP A 28 11.19 16.58 -9.91
N ILE A 29 10.83 16.11 -8.71
CA ILE A 29 9.56 16.49 -8.08
C ILE A 29 9.69 17.79 -7.27
N PHE A 30 10.85 18.06 -6.69
CA PHE A 30 10.98 19.11 -5.66
C PHE A 30 12.09 20.12 -5.91
N GLY A 31 12.87 19.98 -6.98
CA GLY A 31 13.97 20.87 -7.32
C GLY A 31 15.05 20.96 -6.25
N ARG A 32 15.25 19.89 -5.46
CA ARG A 32 16.17 19.93 -4.31
C ARG A 32 17.10 18.73 -4.27
N TYR A 33 18.33 19.01 -3.85
CA TYR A 33 19.32 17.98 -3.56
C TYR A 33 18.99 17.27 -2.24
N VAL A 34 19.25 15.96 -2.21
CA VAL A 34 19.05 15.11 -1.03
C VAL A 34 20.34 14.33 -0.75
N SER A 35 20.82 14.40 0.49
CA SER A 35 21.97 13.60 0.93
C SER A 35 21.58 12.16 1.25
N ASP A 36 22.53 11.21 1.20
CA ASP A 36 22.29 9.82 1.61
C ASP A 36 21.78 9.74 3.05
N ALA A 37 22.33 10.57 3.95
CA ALA A 37 21.90 10.63 5.34
C ALA A 37 20.42 11.05 5.47
N ASN A 38 19.91 11.90 4.57
CA ASN A 38 18.49 12.24 4.53
C ASN A 38 17.65 11.06 4.03
N ILE A 39 18.11 10.35 3.00
CA ILE A 39 17.41 9.18 2.45
C ILE A 39 17.28 8.09 3.53
N TRP A 40 18.38 7.72 4.18
CA TRP A 40 18.36 6.70 5.23
C TRP A 40 17.50 7.09 6.42
N ARG A 41 17.50 8.37 6.81
CA ARG A 41 16.63 8.86 7.87
C ARG A 41 15.16 8.81 7.47
N ALA A 42 14.84 9.04 6.20
CA ALA A 42 13.47 9.06 5.69
C ALA A 42 12.81 7.69 5.70
N VAL A 43 13.56 6.62 5.41
CA VAL A 43 13.08 5.24 5.50
C VAL A 43 12.54 4.89 6.89
N HIS A 44 13.09 5.51 7.93
CA HIS A 44 12.69 5.32 9.32
C HIS A 44 11.84 6.49 9.85
N ALA A 45 11.17 7.23 8.97
CA ALA A 45 10.23 8.25 9.39
C ALA A 45 9.13 7.65 10.28
N LYS A 46 8.68 8.42 11.27
CA LYS A 46 7.70 7.99 12.29
C LYS A 46 6.40 7.49 11.66
N ASP A 47 6.03 8.04 10.51
CA ASP A 47 4.77 7.77 9.82
C ASP A 47 4.84 6.51 8.92
N ILE A 48 6.01 5.87 8.82
CA ILE A 48 6.20 4.62 8.09
C ILE A 48 6.17 3.44 9.07
N LEU A 49 5.31 2.46 8.79
CA LEU A 49 5.24 1.24 9.60
C LEU A 49 6.56 0.46 9.56
N PRO A 50 6.99 -0.20 10.67
CA PRO A 50 8.27 -0.90 10.73
C PRO A 50 8.51 -1.92 9.62
N ARG A 51 7.48 -2.72 9.26
CA ARG A 51 7.59 -3.69 8.15
C ARG A 51 7.76 -3.02 6.80
N THR A 52 7.11 -1.88 6.59
CA THR A 52 7.27 -1.07 5.37
C THR A 52 8.65 -0.42 5.33
N ALA A 53 9.14 0.10 6.44
CA ALA A 53 10.50 0.64 6.55
C ALA A 53 11.55 -0.44 6.24
N GLN A 54 11.39 -1.66 6.76
CA GLN A 54 12.25 -2.79 6.43
C GLN A 54 12.20 -3.14 4.94
N PHE A 55 11.01 -3.13 4.34
CA PHE A 55 10.83 -3.34 2.90
C PHE A 55 11.57 -2.27 2.06
N LEU A 56 11.44 -0.99 2.41
CA LEU A 56 12.12 0.11 1.73
C LEU A 56 13.65 0.03 1.90
N TRP A 57 14.11 -0.26 3.12
CA TRP A 57 15.53 -0.46 3.42
C TRP A 57 16.13 -1.60 2.61
N LYS A 58 15.46 -2.76 2.56
CA LYS A 58 15.87 -3.89 1.72
C LYS A 58 15.84 -3.50 0.23
N GLY A 59 14.88 -2.67 -0.18
CA GLY A 59 14.79 -2.13 -1.54
C GLY A 59 15.99 -1.26 -1.92
N LEU A 60 16.36 -0.29 -1.08
CA LEU A 60 17.53 0.56 -1.28
C LEU A 60 18.81 -0.26 -1.40
N HIS A 61 18.97 -1.31 -0.59
CA HIS A 61 20.13 -2.19 -0.69
C HIS A 61 20.09 -3.24 -1.81
N ASN A 62 18.97 -3.34 -2.55
CA ASN A 62 18.69 -4.42 -3.49
C ASN A 62 18.87 -5.81 -2.82
N ALA A 63 18.32 -5.96 -1.62
CA ALA A 63 18.48 -7.11 -0.74
C ALA A 63 17.23 -8.02 -0.69
N HIS A 64 16.25 -7.76 -1.55
CA HIS A 64 15.08 -8.62 -1.69
C HIS A 64 15.40 -9.90 -2.47
N ARG A 65 14.68 -10.98 -2.16
CA ARG A 65 14.77 -12.26 -2.88
C ARG A 65 13.97 -12.18 -4.19
N ILE A 66 14.57 -11.60 -5.22
CA ILE A 66 13.96 -11.35 -6.54
C ILE A 66 14.95 -11.69 -7.67
N GLY A 67 14.41 -12.04 -8.84
CA GLY A 67 15.20 -12.20 -10.05
C GLY A 67 16.39 -13.14 -9.88
N LYS A 68 17.59 -12.59 -10.09
CA LYS A 68 18.88 -13.29 -10.04
C LYS A 68 19.13 -14.06 -8.74
N TYR A 69 18.50 -13.67 -7.63
CA TYR A 69 18.61 -14.41 -6.37
C TYR A 69 18.20 -15.89 -6.53
N TRP A 70 17.17 -16.16 -7.32
CA TRP A 70 16.57 -17.49 -7.46
C TRP A 70 17.29 -18.39 -8.47
N VAL A 71 18.07 -17.82 -9.39
CA VAL A 71 18.67 -18.52 -10.54
C VAL A 71 19.59 -19.69 -10.14
N HIS A 72 20.22 -19.61 -8.97
CA HIS A 72 21.17 -20.61 -8.49
C HIS A 72 20.59 -21.53 -7.40
N ILE A 73 19.28 -21.44 -7.14
CA ILE A 73 18.60 -22.24 -6.13
C ILE A 73 17.81 -23.34 -6.86
N PRO A 74 18.21 -24.61 -6.70
CA PRO A 74 17.50 -25.73 -7.32
C PRO A 74 16.00 -25.71 -7.01
N GLU A 75 15.19 -26.03 -8.02
CA GLU A 75 13.72 -26.11 -7.95
C GLU A 75 13.01 -24.76 -7.70
N CYS A 76 13.75 -23.65 -7.78
CA CYS A 76 13.23 -22.30 -7.54
C CYS A 76 13.59 -21.33 -8.65
N GLU A 77 14.28 -21.77 -9.70
CA GLU A 77 14.80 -20.93 -10.78
C GLU A 77 13.68 -20.21 -11.53
N ASP A 78 12.49 -20.82 -11.62
CA ASP A 78 11.30 -20.25 -12.25
C ASP A 78 10.82 -18.96 -11.56
N ARG A 79 11.16 -18.78 -10.27
CA ARG A 79 10.85 -17.56 -9.48
C ARG A 79 11.69 -16.35 -9.87
N ALA A 80 12.72 -16.53 -10.70
CA ALA A 80 13.52 -15.43 -11.22
C ALA A 80 12.78 -14.62 -12.29
N ILE A 81 11.82 -15.25 -12.98
CA ILE A 81 11.17 -14.70 -14.17
C ILE A 81 9.70 -14.38 -13.85
N CYS A 82 9.24 -13.19 -14.24
CA CYS A 82 7.83 -12.87 -14.20
C CYS A 82 7.12 -13.64 -15.32
N LYS A 83 6.26 -14.60 -14.97
CA LYS A 83 5.56 -15.46 -15.94
C LYS A 83 4.66 -14.67 -16.90
N GLU A 84 4.10 -13.54 -16.45
CA GLU A 84 3.25 -12.67 -17.28
C GLU A 84 4.04 -11.80 -18.25
N CYS A 85 5.23 -11.34 -17.81
CA CYS A 85 6.00 -10.35 -18.55
C CYS A 85 7.18 -10.93 -19.31
N ASN A 86 7.55 -12.18 -19.00
CA ASN A 86 8.71 -12.90 -19.51
C ASN A 86 10.03 -12.12 -19.40
N VAL A 87 10.21 -11.44 -18.27
CA VAL A 87 11.43 -10.69 -17.92
C VAL A 87 11.95 -11.13 -16.56
N THR A 88 13.26 -11.01 -16.34
CA THR A 88 13.83 -11.20 -15.00
C THR A 88 13.25 -10.15 -14.05
N GLU A 89 12.64 -10.61 -12.96
CA GLU A 89 12.02 -9.70 -12.00
C GLU A 89 13.08 -8.85 -11.28
N ASP A 90 12.88 -7.54 -11.29
CA ASP A 90 13.50 -6.61 -10.36
C ASP A 90 12.44 -5.80 -9.60
N LEU A 91 12.87 -4.97 -8.66
CA LEU A 91 11.93 -4.23 -7.83
C LEU A 91 11.18 -3.14 -8.61
N ALA A 92 11.79 -2.56 -9.65
CA ALA A 92 11.15 -1.57 -10.51
C ALA A 92 10.02 -2.22 -11.34
N HIS A 93 10.30 -3.40 -11.90
CA HIS A 93 9.32 -4.22 -12.59
C HIS A 93 8.15 -4.51 -11.65
N ILE A 94 8.40 -5.12 -10.49
CA ILE A 94 7.33 -5.51 -9.55
C ILE A 94 6.44 -4.33 -9.16
N LEU A 95 7.04 -3.19 -8.83
CA LEU A 95 6.29 -2.07 -8.26
C LEU A 95 5.65 -1.16 -9.32
N VAL A 96 6.23 -1.06 -10.51
CA VAL A 96 5.84 -0.01 -11.49
C VAL A 96 5.57 -0.57 -12.89
N GLY A 97 6.20 -1.67 -13.29
CA GLY A 97 6.17 -2.16 -14.68
C GLY A 97 5.52 -3.53 -14.91
N CYS A 98 5.04 -4.19 -13.86
CA CYS A 98 4.52 -5.55 -13.95
C CYS A 98 3.08 -5.55 -14.45
N ARG A 99 2.79 -6.39 -15.46
CA ARG A 99 1.42 -6.57 -16.00
C ARG A 99 0.60 -7.63 -15.26
N SER A 100 1.20 -8.34 -14.31
CA SER A 100 0.44 -9.29 -13.52
C SER A 100 -0.62 -8.56 -12.66
N PRO A 101 -1.77 -9.18 -12.39
CA PRO A 101 -2.82 -8.58 -11.56
C PRO A 101 -2.27 -8.05 -10.23
N GLY A 102 -2.68 -6.84 -9.85
CA GLY A 102 -2.32 -6.22 -8.57
C GLY A 102 -1.75 -4.81 -8.70
N GLN A 103 -0.64 -4.67 -9.41
CA GLN A 103 0.14 -3.42 -9.45
C GLN A 103 -0.70 -2.25 -9.97
N GLU A 104 -1.26 -2.38 -11.17
CA GLU A 104 -2.06 -1.33 -11.81
C GLU A 104 -3.32 -1.00 -10.99
N ILE A 105 -4.07 -2.01 -10.56
CA ILE A 105 -5.30 -1.86 -9.76
C ILE A 105 -5.01 -1.06 -8.48
N ILE A 106 -3.91 -1.35 -7.80
CA ILE A 106 -3.53 -0.68 -6.56
C ILE A 106 -3.12 0.77 -6.81
N TRP A 107 -2.34 1.04 -7.85
CA TRP A 107 -1.94 2.41 -8.17
C TRP A 107 -3.12 3.25 -8.63
N GLU A 108 -4.06 2.68 -9.38
CA GLU A 108 -5.27 3.39 -9.79
C GLU A 108 -6.17 3.70 -8.59
N ALA A 109 -6.24 2.79 -7.61
CA ALA A 109 -6.95 3.05 -6.35
C ALA A 109 -6.32 4.18 -5.54
N ALA A 110 -4.98 4.18 -5.44
CA ALA A 110 -4.22 5.23 -4.76
C ALA A 110 -4.37 6.58 -5.45
N ARG A 111 -4.28 6.60 -6.79
CA ARG A 111 -4.51 7.77 -7.63
C ARG A 111 -5.91 8.33 -7.43
N SER A 112 -6.92 7.46 -7.50
CA SER A 112 -8.33 7.86 -7.32
C SER A 112 -8.55 8.54 -5.96
N LEU A 113 -8.03 7.96 -4.88
CA LEU A 113 -8.17 8.54 -3.54
C LEU A 113 -7.40 9.85 -3.36
N TRP A 114 -6.23 9.99 -3.99
CA TRP A 114 -5.46 11.23 -4.00
C TRP A 114 -6.20 12.36 -4.73
N LEU A 115 -6.81 12.05 -5.88
CA LEU A 115 -7.53 13.02 -6.70
C LEU A 115 -8.83 13.53 -6.08
N GLU A 116 -9.30 12.91 -5.00
CA GLU A 116 -10.39 13.47 -4.17
C GLU A 116 -9.98 14.72 -3.38
N LYS A 117 -8.67 14.97 -3.24
CA LYS A 117 -8.12 16.09 -2.46
C LYS A 117 -7.22 17.00 -3.29
N GLU A 118 -6.48 16.46 -4.25
CA GLU A 118 -5.48 17.18 -5.04
C GLU A 118 -5.75 17.04 -6.54
N THR A 119 -5.22 17.94 -7.36
CA THR A 119 -5.54 17.98 -8.81
C THR A 119 -4.58 17.16 -9.67
N GLN A 120 -3.39 16.85 -9.15
CA GLN A 120 -2.32 16.21 -9.91
C GLN A 120 -1.77 15.00 -9.16
N TRP A 121 -1.81 13.84 -9.80
CA TRP A 121 -1.18 12.63 -9.28
C TRP A 121 0.32 12.65 -9.61
N PRO A 122 1.22 12.58 -8.61
CA PRO A 122 2.64 12.52 -8.86
C PRO A 122 3.03 11.24 -9.61
N ALA A 123 4.04 11.36 -10.48
CA ALA A 123 4.57 10.20 -11.18
C ALA A 123 5.15 9.17 -10.19
N VAL A 124 4.77 7.91 -10.37
CA VAL A 124 5.27 6.79 -9.56
C VAL A 124 6.48 6.17 -10.25
N SER A 125 7.61 6.09 -9.55
CA SER A 125 8.83 5.43 -10.01
C SER A 125 9.50 4.70 -8.86
N LEU A 126 10.48 3.83 -9.17
CA LEU A 126 11.24 3.17 -8.11
C LEU A 126 11.93 4.20 -7.19
N GLY A 127 12.45 5.29 -7.77
CA GLY A 127 13.08 6.37 -7.01
C GLY A 127 12.11 7.08 -6.06
N THR A 128 10.88 7.35 -6.48
CA THR A 128 9.88 8.01 -5.62
C THR A 128 9.42 7.10 -4.48
N ILE A 129 9.29 5.79 -4.74
CA ILE A 129 8.93 4.81 -3.72
C ILE A 129 10.07 4.58 -2.71
N LEU A 130 11.30 4.39 -3.18
CA LEU A 130 12.44 4.19 -2.27
C LEU A 130 12.82 5.48 -1.51
N GLY A 131 12.49 6.64 -2.09
CA GLY A 131 12.66 7.97 -1.51
C GLY A 131 11.49 8.48 -0.70
N LEU A 132 10.56 7.60 -0.28
CA LEU A 132 9.39 8.01 0.49
C LEU A 132 9.78 8.79 1.74
N SER A 133 8.98 9.79 2.09
CA SER A 133 9.18 10.67 3.24
C SER A 133 10.47 11.50 3.27
N VAL A 134 11.37 11.37 2.28
CA VAL A 134 12.46 12.34 2.07
C VAL A 134 11.83 13.72 1.95
N VAL A 135 10.74 13.74 1.17
CA VAL A 135 9.71 14.78 0.98
C VAL A 135 9.33 15.54 2.25
N GLY A 136 8.46 14.84 2.98
CA GLY A 136 7.83 15.30 4.22
C GLY A 136 8.82 15.79 5.25
N GLN A 137 10.05 15.28 5.34
CA GLN A 137 11.01 15.73 6.36
C GLN A 137 11.39 17.22 6.28
N GLY A 138 11.40 17.82 5.10
CA GLY A 138 11.68 19.26 4.95
C GLY A 138 10.45 20.13 5.20
N ILE A 139 9.27 19.65 4.77
CA ILE A 139 8.02 20.41 4.81
C ILE A 139 7.37 20.30 6.20
N THR A 140 7.38 19.13 6.84
CA THR A 140 6.87 18.92 8.22
C THR A 140 7.65 19.69 9.28
N ARG A 141 8.95 19.94 9.04
CA ARG A 141 9.84 20.73 9.90
C ARG A 141 9.75 22.25 9.67
N SER A 142 9.19 22.70 8.55
CA SER A 142 8.93 24.11 8.29
C SER A 142 7.67 24.61 9.05
N ARG A 143 7.51 25.93 9.20
CA ARG A 143 6.31 26.60 9.77
C ARG A 143 5.08 26.53 8.84
N THR A 144 4.95 25.51 8.00
CA THR A 144 3.77 25.30 7.16
C THR A 144 2.56 24.90 8.01
N GLY A 145 1.36 25.28 7.54
CA GLY A 145 0.10 24.92 8.20
C GLY A 145 -0.22 23.43 8.07
N TYR A 146 -1.17 22.96 8.89
CA TYR A 146 -1.58 21.53 8.92
C TYR A 146 -2.10 21.00 7.58
N SER A 147 -2.73 21.85 6.75
CA SER A 147 -3.22 21.43 5.41
C SER A 147 -2.10 20.87 4.53
N GLN A 148 -0.97 21.60 4.43
CA GLN A 148 0.16 21.17 3.62
C GLN A 148 0.84 19.92 4.22
N LYS A 149 0.94 19.85 5.55
CA LYS A 149 1.50 18.68 6.24
C LYS A 149 0.64 17.44 6.01
N GLY A 150 -0.67 17.57 6.19
CA GLY A 150 -1.63 16.48 5.96
C GLY A 150 -1.59 15.95 4.54
N MET A 151 -1.44 16.83 3.54
CA MET A 151 -1.26 16.43 2.14
C MET A 151 -0.03 15.52 1.93
N TRP A 152 1.11 15.86 2.52
CA TRP A 152 2.31 15.01 2.39
C TRP A 152 2.22 13.72 3.20
N VAL A 153 1.53 13.76 4.34
CA VAL A 153 1.28 12.54 5.14
C VAL A 153 0.39 11.58 4.37
N ILE A 154 -0.72 12.03 3.76
CA ILE A 154 -1.59 11.14 2.98
C ILE A 154 -0.87 10.62 1.73
N HIS A 155 -0.05 11.44 1.07
CA HIS A 155 0.84 10.98 -0.02
C HIS A 155 1.70 9.80 0.43
N ASP A 156 2.44 9.96 1.53
CA ASP A 156 3.35 8.95 2.04
C ASP A 156 2.60 7.68 2.47
N ILE A 157 1.40 7.81 3.06
CA ILE A 157 0.52 6.68 3.39
C ILE A 157 0.13 5.93 2.11
N LEU A 158 -0.42 6.62 1.11
CA LEU A 158 -0.89 5.99 -0.12
C LEU A 158 0.23 5.27 -0.84
N MET A 159 1.38 5.93 -1.01
CA MET A 159 2.53 5.37 -1.72
C MET A 159 3.14 4.17 -0.97
N SER A 160 3.35 4.32 0.34
CA SER A 160 4.00 3.27 1.15
C SER A 160 3.12 2.03 1.31
N LYS A 161 1.82 2.20 1.56
CA LYS A 161 0.86 1.09 1.69
C LYS A 161 0.65 0.37 0.38
N SER A 162 0.55 1.11 -0.72
CA SER A 162 0.36 0.56 -2.07
C SER A 162 1.58 -0.23 -2.50
N ALA A 163 2.79 0.34 -2.44
CA ALA A 163 4.01 -0.35 -2.81
C ALA A 163 4.24 -1.63 -1.99
N TYR A 164 4.01 -1.56 -0.67
CA TYR A 164 4.16 -2.73 0.20
C TYR A 164 3.09 -3.80 -0.08
N LEU A 165 1.85 -3.41 -0.39
CA LEU A 165 0.82 -4.38 -0.75
C LEU A 165 1.11 -5.05 -2.11
N ILE A 166 1.59 -4.31 -3.10
CA ILE A 166 2.04 -4.87 -4.39
C ILE A 166 3.13 -5.90 -4.17
N TRP A 167 4.13 -5.57 -3.34
CA TRP A 167 5.18 -6.50 -2.93
C TRP A 167 4.61 -7.78 -2.29
N LYS A 168 3.65 -7.65 -1.36
CA LYS A 168 2.99 -8.81 -0.73
C LYS A 168 2.23 -9.67 -1.72
N ILE A 169 1.43 -9.06 -2.62
CA ILE A 169 0.69 -9.81 -3.65
C ILE A 169 1.64 -10.55 -4.58
N ARG A 170 2.76 -9.93 -4.96
CA ARG A 170 3.80 -10.63 -5.72
C ARG A 170 4.37 -11.81 -4.94
N ASN A 171 4.69 -11.64 -3.66
CA ASN A 171 5.26 -12.71 -2.85
C ASN A 171 4.28 -13.88 -2.70
N ASP A 172 3.01 -13.58 -2.44
CA ASP A 172 1.94 -14.57 -2.41
C ASP A 172 1.88 -15.37 -3.72
N ARG A 173 2.05 -14.73 -4.88
CA ARG A 173 2.03 -15.40 -6.19
C ARG A 173 3.29 -16.23 -6.48
N VAL A 174 4.48 -15.74 -6.10
CA VAL A 174 5.76 -16.34 -6.53
C VAL A 174 6.32 -17.31 -5.49
N ILE A 175 6.05 -17.08 -4.21
CA ILE A 175 6.67 -17.82 -3.10
C ILE A 175 5.71 -18.87 -2.55
N SER A 176 4.42 -18.57 -2.42
CA SER A 176 3.42 -19.53 -1.93
C SER A 176 3.11 -20.54 -3.03
N ARG A 177 3.37 -21.83 -2.75
CA ARG A 177 3.22 -22.91 -3.75
C ARG A 177 1.76 -23.26 -4.04
N ASP A 178 0.87 -23.05 -3.08
CA ASP A 178 -0.53 -23.52 -3.15
C ASP A 178 -1.56 -22.36 -3.15
N ARG A 179 -1.10 -21.13 -3.40
CA ARG A 179 -1.98 -19.96 -3.37
C ARG A 179 -2.38 -19.56 -4.77
N GLU A 180 -3.68 -19.67 -5.04
CA GLU A 180 -4.26 -19.16 -6.28
C GLU A 180 -3.99 -17.65 -6.44
N PRO A 181 -3.79 -17.16 -7.68
CA PRO A 181 -3.67 -15.73 -7.94
C PRO A 181 -4.85 -14.96 -7.35
N ALA A 182 -4.54 -13.87 -6.64
CA ALA A 182 -5.57 -13.03 -6.05
C ALA A 182 -6.48 -12.45 -7.14
N THR A 183 -7.79 -12.52 -6.92
CA THR A 183 -8.77 -11.90 -7.81
C THR A 183 -8.70 -10.38 -7.73
N GLU A 184 -9.22 -9.71 -8.74
CA GLU A 184 -9.31 -8.25 -8.74
C GLU A 184 -10.07 -7.73 -7.51
N ASP A 185 -11.21 -8.32 -7.14
CA ASP A 185 -11.97 -7.93 -5.95
C ASP A 185 -11.18 -8.15 -4.66
N GLU A 186 -10.44 -9.25 -4.55
CA GLU A 186 -9.57 -9.50 -3.40
C GLU A 186 -8.47 -8.43 -3.29
N ILE A 187 -7.82 -8.07 -4.41
CA ILE A 187 -6.79 -7.03 -4.47
C ILE A 187 -7.37 -5.68 -4.00
N LYS A 188 -8.54 -5.30 -4.53
CA LYS A 188 -9.25 -4.07 -4.15
C LYS A 188 -9.60 -4.05 -2.67
N ASN A 189 -10.11 -5.17 -2.14
CA ASN A 189 -10.48 -5.30 -0.73
C ASN A 189 -9.26 -5.25 0.20
N ARG A 190 -8.15 -5.90 -0.17
CA ARG A 190 -6.88 -5.83 0.56
C ARG A 190 -6.34 -4.40 0.63
N TRP A 191 -6.43 -3.66 -0.48
CA TRP A 191 -5.99 -2.27 -0.52
C TRP A 191 -6.88 -1.38 0.35
N LYS A 192 -8.22 -1.46 0.17
CA LYS A 192 -9.19 -0.75 1.00
C LYS A 192 -8.99 -1.03 2.49
N TYR A 193 -8.79 -2.29 2.86
CA TYR A 193 -8.50 -2.69 4.23
C TYR A 193 -7.21 -2.05 4.75
N ALA A 194 -6.12 -2.07 3.96
CA ALA A 194 -4.83 -1.50 4.37
C ALA A 194 -4.88 0.01 4.64
N ILE A 195 -5.63 0.77 3.82
CA ILE A 195 -5.79 2.22 4.03
C ILE A 195 -6.75 2.51 5.19
N ASN A 196 -7.88 1.78 5.30
CA ASN A 196 -8.82 1.93 6.43
C ASN A 196 -8.17 1.61 7.77
N LEU A 197 -7.34 0.57 7.82
CA LEU A 197 -6.58 0.23 9.02
C LEU A 197 -5.64 1.38 9.42
N GLN A 198 -4.99 2.05 8.46
CA GLN A 198 -4.15 3.21 8.76
C GLN A 198 -4.97 4.37 9.34
N LEU A 199 -6.14 4.67 8.75
CA LEU A 199 -7.06 5.67 9.28
C LEU A 199 -7.44 5.39 10.74
N GLN A 200 -7.78 4.14 11.09
CA GLN A 200 -8.13 3.79 12.47
C GLN A 200 -6.93 3.92 13.43
N VAL A 201 -5.73 3.57 12.99
CA VAL A 201 -4.50 3.78 13.77
C VAL A 201 -4.29 5.27 14.03
N ASP A 202 -4.39 6.12 13.01
CA ASP A 202 -4.19 7.56 13.15
C ASP A 202 -5.21 8.20 14.09
N LYS A 203 -6.50 7.82 13.97
CA LYS A 203 -7.57 8.24 14.89
C LYS A 203 -7.24 7.83 16.33
N THR A 204 -6.82 6.58 16.53
CA THR A 204 -6.48 6.07 17.87
C THR A 204 -5.33 6.87 18.49
N LEU A 205 -4.29 7.19 17.70
CA LEU A 205 -3.13 7.95 18.16
C LEU A 205 -3.43 9.43 18.42
N ALA A 206 -4.47 9.99 17.78
CA ALA A 206 -4.98 11.33 18.05
C ALA A 206 -5.93 11.39 19.27
N ASN A 207 -6.76 10.37 19.47
CA ASN A 207 -7.81 10.37 20.50
C ASN A 207 -7.37 9.82 21.85
N ARG A 208 -6.32 9.00 21.92
CA ARG A 208 -5.90 8.32 23.16
C ARG A 208 -4.62 8.92 23.74
N PRO A 209 -4.71 10.07 24.45
CA PRO A 209 -3.58 10.52 25.26
C PRO A 209 -3.28 9.47 26.33
N THR A 210 -2.00 9.17 26.54
CA THR A 210 -1.59 8.46 27.75
C THR A 210 -1.86 9.39 28.94
N LYS A 211 -2.32 8.86 30.08
CA LYS A 211 -2.66 9.68 31.27
C LYS A 211 -1.51 10.67 31.58
N GLY A 212 -1.81 11.97 31.54
CA GLY A 212 -0.84 13.06 31.75
C GLY A 212 0.06 13.42 30.55
N LYS A 213 -0.18 12.89 29.35
CA LYS A 213 0.59 13.19 28.13
C LYS A 213 -0.32 13.66 26.99
N GLN A 214 0.23 14.48 26.11
CA GLN A 214 -0.42 14.89 24.87
C GLN A 214 -0.62 13.69 23.93
N PRO A 215 -1.58 13.77 22.98
CA PRO A 215 -1.76 12.79 21.92
C PRO A 215 -0.45 12.47 21.17
N THR A 216 -0.33 11.24 20.68
CA THR A 216 0.87 10.81 19.93
C THR A 216 0.92 11.42 18.53
N LEU A 217 -0.26 11.71 17.96
CA LEU A 217 -0.45 12.49 16.74
C LEU A 217 -1.33 13.70 17.03
N ALA A 218 -1.01 14.84 16.43
CA ALA A 218 -1.82 16.03 16.56
C ALA A 218 -3.19 15.82 15.88
N PRO A 219 -4.33 16.02 16.57
CA PRO A 219 -5.67 15.86 15.99
C PRO A 219 -5.85 16.64 14.68
N GLN A 220 -5.36 17.89 14.64
CA GLN A 220 -5.43 18.75 13.45
C GLN A 220 -4.64 18.21 12.26
N LEU A 221 -3.56 17.46 12.51
CA LEU A 221 -2.82 16.79 11.44
C LEU A 221 -3.66 15.64 10.87
N VAL A 222 -4.27 14.82 11.73
CA VAL A 222 -5.12 13.68 11.29
C VAL A 222 -6.32 14.17 10.51
N LEU A 223 -7.00 15.22 10.98
CA LEU A 223 -8.07 15.88 10.25
C LEU A 223 -7.57 16.36 8.88
N ALA A 224 -6.46 17.09 8.81
CA ALA A 224 -5.91 17.59 7.55
C ALA A 224 -5.45 16.48 6.58
N THR A 225 -4.96 15.35 7.10
CA THR A 225 -4.53 14.19 6.31
C THR A 225 -5.70 13.51 5.62
N TRP A 226 -6.80 13.28 6.33
CA TRP A 226 -7.90 12.42 5.88
C TRP A 226 -9.14 13.17 5.40
N SER A 227 -9.25 14.48 5.66
CA SER A 227 -10.36 15.29 5.15
C SER A 227 -10.47 15.20 3.63
N ASN A 228 -11.70 15.23 3.12
CA ASN A 228 -12.04 15.02 1.71
C ASN A 228 -11.77 13.61 1.15
N THR A 229 -11.29 12.66 1.95
CA THR A 229 -11.07 11.25 1.53
C THR A 229 -12.02 10.25 2.20
N LEU A 230 -12.89 10.73 3.10
CA LEU A 230 -13.85 9.91 3.84
C LEU A 230 -15.22 9.87 3.15
N ASP A 231 -15.98 8.80 3.41
CA ASP A 231 -17.36 8.67 2.98
C ASP A 231 -18.26 9.77 3.57
N ASP A 232 -19.34 10.08 2.83
CA ASP A 232 -20.37 11.05 3.22
C ASP A 232 -19.83 12.46 3.55
N LYS A 233 -19.04 13.01 2.62
CA LYS A 233 -18.34 14.29 2.77
C LYS A 233 -19.24 15.45 3.21
N GLN A 234 -20.52 15.41 2.84
CA GLN A 234 -21.48 16.49 3.07
C GLN A 234 -22.03 16.49 4.50
N SER A 235 -21.94 15.37 5.22
CA SER A 235 -22.42 15.24 6.61
C SER A 235 -21.27 15.22 7.64
N LEU A 236 -20.02 15.37 7.20
CA LEU A 236 -18.85 15.33 8.09
C LEU A 236 -18.80 16.57 8.98
N PRO A 237 -18.84 16.42 10.32
CA PRO A 237 -18.51 17.52 11.22
C PRO A 237 -17.03 17.91 11.05
N ALA A 238 -16.69 19.16 11.38
CA ALA A 238 -15.32 19.65 11.28
C ALA A 238 -14.33 18.83 12.14
N ASP A 239 -14.78 18.29 13.27
CA ASP A 239 -14.06 17.30 14.08
C ASP A 239 -14.79 15.95 14.03
N TRP A 240 -14.39 15.09 13.09
CA TRP A 240 -14.97 13.76 12.89
C TRP A 240 -14.19 12.65 13.62
N LEU A 241 -13.19 12.97 14.44
CA LEU A 241 -12.28 11.95 15.00
C LEU A 241 -12.96 10.93 15.91
N GLN A 242 -14.10 11.27 16.51
CA GLN A 242 -14.88 10.37 17.37
C GLN A 242 -15.92 9.54 16.60
N GLU A 243 -16.13 9.82 15.31
CA GLU A 243 -17.16 9.15 14.51
C GLU A 243 -16.70 7.79 13.96
N PRO A 244 -17.55 6.75 13.89
CA PRO A 244 -17.24 5.49 13.24
C PRO A 244 -17.24 5.66 11.71
N ARG A 245 -16.15 6.19 11.15
CA ARG A 245 -15.98 6.46 9.71
C ARG A 245 -15.06 5.43 9.03
N VAL A 246 -15.34 5.19 7.75
CA VAL A 246 -14.53 4.43 6.79
C VAL A 246 -14.26 5.28 5.53
N LEU A 247 -13.24 4.92 4.76
CA LEU A 247 -12.86 5.59 3.50
C LEU A 247 -13.85 5.33 2.37
N VAL A 248 -13.92 6.26 1.40
CA VAL A 248 -14.84 6.18 0.25
C VAL A 248 -14.76 4.85 -0.48
N GLY A 249 -15.78 4.02 -0.31
CA GLY A 249 -15.81 2.64 -0.82
C GLY A 249 -16.32 2.46 -2.25
N SER A 250 -16.95 3.46 -2.86
CA SER A 250 -17.81 3.27 -4.05
C SER A 250 -17.37 3.99 -5.32
N ARG A 251 -16.40 4.93 -5.27
CA ARG A 251 -15.87 5.62 -6.46
C ARG A 251 -14.45 5.23 -6.86
N ALA A 252 -13.65 4.68 -5.95
CA ALA A 252 -12.29 4.20 -6.26
C ALA A 252 -12.28 3.07 -7.31
N PHE A 253 -13.44 2.44 -7.55
CA PHE A 253 -13.66 1.48 -8.62
C PHE A 253 -15.08 1.71 -9.15
N PRO A 254 -15.27 2.51 -10.22
CA PRO A 254 -16.58 2.64 -10.84
C PRO A 254 -17.06 1.26 -11.27
N LYS A 255 -18.32 0.93 -10.95
CA LYS A 255 -18.94 -0.31 -11.42
C LYS A 255 -18.95 -0.28 -12.95
N THR A 256 -18.41 -1.32 -13.58
CA THR A 256 -18.58 -1.56 -15.01
C THR A 256 -20.08 -1.55 -15.32
N PRO A 257 -20.56 -0.85 -16.37
CA PRO A 257 -21.97 -0.88 -16.70
C PRO A 257 -22.35 -2.31 -17.02
N THR A 258 -23.25 -2.89 -16.24
CA THR A 258 -23.88 -4.16 -16.60
C THR A 258 -24.59 -3.93 -17.94
N ARG A 259 -24.05 -4.58 -18.98
CA ARG A 259 -24.65 -4.63 -20.31
C ARG A 259 -26.03 -5.28 -20.16
N ARG A 260 -27.08 -4.47 -20.06
CA ARG A 260 -28.47 -4.94 -20.14
C ARG A 260 -28.65 -5.54 -21.53
N HIS A 261 -28.65 -6.87 -21.61
CA HIS A 261 -29.18 -7.57 -22.76
C HIS A 261 -30.69 -7.32 -22.80
N ASN A 262 -31.12 -6.46 -23.72
CA ASN A 262 -32.50 -6.46 -24.21
C ASN A 262 -32.70 -7.80 -24.93
N SER A 263 -33.44 -8.71 -24.30
CA SER A 263 -34.07 -9.83 -25.01
C SER A 263 -35.55 -9.53 -25.11
N HIS A 264 -35.99 -9.31 -26.35
CA HIS A 264 -37.39 -9.26 -26.71
C HIS A 264 -38.05 -10.61 -26.41
N SER A 265 -39.24 -10.51 -25.86
CA SER A 265 -40.21 -11.57 -25.60
C SER A 265 -40.61 -12.37 -26.84
N ILE A 266 -40.58 -13.70 -26.75
CA ILE A 266 -41.52 -14.60 -27.42
C ILE A 266 -41.95 -15.65 -26.38
N GLY A 267 -43.27 -15.85 -26.25
CA GLY A 267 -43.90 -16.49 -25.11
C GLY A 267 -44.22 -17.99 -25.25
N GLU A 268 -44.90 -18.46 -24.18
CA GLU A 268 -45.67 -19.70 -24.01
C GLU A 268 -44.84 -21.01 -23.89
N ARG A 269 -45.10 -21.96 -22.97
CA ARG A 269 -46.33 -22.36 -22.25
C ARG A 269 -45.98 -23.36 -21.10
N ARG A 270 -46.74 -23.28 -20.00
CA ARG A 270 -47.17 -24.35 -19.03
C ARG A 270 -46.19 -25.04 -18.05
N SER A 271 -46.51 -24.86 -16.77
CA SER A 271 -46.10 -25.64 -15.57
C SER A 271 -46.84 -27.00 -15.48
N PRO A 272 -46.46 -27.91 -14.55
CA PRO A 272 -47.08 -27.88 -13.20
C PRO A 272 -46.18 -28.30 -11.99
N THR A 273 -46.33 -27.53 -10.89
CA THR A 273 -46.39 -27.87 -9.42
C THR A 273 -45.54 -29.00 -8.79
N LEU A 274 -44.58 -28.68 -7.88
CA LEU A 274 -44.59 -28.69 -6.37
C LEU A 274 -44.15 -30.05 -5.73
N PRO A 275 -43.66 -30.14 -4.46
CA PRO A 275 -43.76 -29.17 -3.36
C PRO A 275 -42.48 -28.91 -2.50
N LEU A 276 -42.70 -27.96 -1.56
CA LEU A 276 -41.85 -27.42 -0.50
C LEU A 276 -41.24 -28.44 0.47
N GLY A 277 -40.06 -28.10 1.01
CA GLY A 277 -39.42 -28.72 2.17
C GLY A 277 -38.56 -27.70 2.92
N VAL A 278 -38.63 -27.76 4.25
CA VAL A 278 -38.44 -26.67 5.21
C VAL A 278 -37.05 -26.69 5.87
N HIS A 279 -36.62 -25.55 6.41
CA HIS A 279 -35.66 -25.33 7.51
C HIS A 279 -34.41 -26.23 7.63
N ASN A 280 -33.21 -25.63 7.58
CA ASN A 280 -32.41 -25.51 8.82
C ASN A 280 -31.29 -24.49 8.72
N ALA A 281 -31.20 -23.66 9.77
CA ALA A 281 -30.02 -22.88 10.09
C ALA A 281 -28.94 -23.84 10.61
N SER A 282 -27.70 -23.66 10.18
CA SER A 282 -26.56 -24.37 10.77
C SER A 282 -25.44 -23.39 10.99
N LEU A 283 -25.23 -23.09 12.27
CA LEU A 283 -24.07 -22.43 12.83
C LEU A 283 -22.80 -23.14 12.35
N TRP A 284 -21.91 -22.40 11.69
CA TRP A 284 -20.51 -22.80 11.59
C TRP A 284 -19.75 -22.12 12.71
N VAL A 285 -19.47 -22.92 13.73
CA VAL A 285 -18.44 -22.69 14.73
C VAL A 285 -17.12 -22.51 13.99
N VAL A 286 -16.54 -21.31 14.09
CA VAL A 286 -15.19 -21.03 13.62
C VAL A 286 -14.23 -21.73 14.59
N GLU A 287 -13.81 -22.94 14.24
CA GLU A 287 -12.67 -23.58 14.89
C GLU A 287 -11.41 -22.75 14.63
N ALA A 288 -10.63 -22.60 15.70
CA ALA A 288 -9.50 -21.70 15.80
C ALA A 288 -8.43 -21.98 14.73
N THR A 289 -8.14 -20.98 13.91
CA THR A 289 -6.92 -20.92 13.11
C THR A 289 -5.69 -20.83 14.02
N PRO A 290 -4.58 -21.53 13.74
CA PRO A 290 -3.37 -21.50 14.57
C PRO A 290 -2.78 -20.09 14.70
N SER A 291 -2.17 -19.82 15.85
CA SER A 291 -1.65 -18.50 16.25
C SER A 291 -0.67 -17.88 15.25
N GLU A 292 -0.73 -16.55 15.09
CA GLU A 292 0.10 -15.69 14.23
C GLU A 292 1.63 -15.77 14.46
N THR A 293 2.09 -16.62 15.37
CA THR A 293 3.50 -16.74 15.75
C THR A 293 4.32 -17.64 14.82
N GLU A 294 3.71 -18.61 14.13
CA GLU A 294 4.44 -19.60 13.32
C GLU A 294 4.83 -19.13 11.90
N ILE A 295 4.22 -18.05 11.39
CA ILE A 295 4.54 -17.48 10.07
C ILE A 295 5.73 -16.49 10.15
N SER A 296 6.21 -16.16 11.36
CA SER A 296 7.20 -15.11 11.60
C SER A 296 8.67 -15.47 11.28
N ASN A 297 8.99 -16.75 11.06
CA ASN A 297 10.37 -17.20 10.83
C ASN A 297 10.77 -17.41 9.35
N LEU A 298 9.96 -16.94 8.39
CA LEU A 298 10.27 -17.09 6.95
C LEU A 298 10.35 -15.77 6.14
N TYR A 299 10.40 -14.59 6.77
CA TYR A 299 10.42 -13.28 6.05
C TYR A 299 11.42 -12.23 6.56
#